data_AF-A0A6C8DJ96-F1
#
_entry.id   AF-A0A6C8DJ96-F1
#
_cell.length_a   1.000
_cell.length_b   1.000
_cell.length_c   1.000
_cell.angle_alpha   90.00
_cell.angle_beta   90.00
_cell.angle_gamma   90.00
#
_symmetry.space_group_name_H-M   'P 1'
#
loop_
_entity.id
_entity.type
_entity.pdbx_description
1 polymer ?
#
loop_
_entity_poly.entity_id
_entity_poly.type
_entity_poly.pdbx_seq_one_letter_code
_entity_poly.pdbx_strand_id
1 'polypeptide(L)'
;VETRGMAAVRAGTTSDDFAINGVTIGKVDYTDGDGNGALVSAINSVKDTTGVEASIDANGQLLLTSREGRGIKIDGNIGGGAFINASMKENYGRLSLVKNDGKDILISGSNLSSAGFGATQFISQASV
;
A
#
# COMPACT_ATOMS: atom_id res chain seq x y z
N VAL A 1 1.78 -2.20 -7.15
CA VAL A 1 1.83 -2.44 -5.69
C VAL A 1 0.43 -2.23 -5.16
N GLU A 2 -0.05 -3.09 -4.26
CA GLU A 2 -1.38 -2.98 -3.68
C GLU A 2 -1.34 -3.12 -2.17
N THR A 3 -2.04 -2.24 -1.45
CA THR A 3 -2.32 -2.35 -0.03
C THR A 3 -3.83 -2.46 0.15
N ARG A 4 -4.30 -3.55 0.79
CA ARG A 4 -5.73 -3.86 0.96
C ARG A 4 -6.09 -3.93 2.43
N GLY A 5 -7.15 -3.24 2.84
CA GLY A 5 -7.71 -3.30 4.19
C GLY A 5 -8.11 -4.72 4.57
N MET A 6 -8.01 -5.05 5.86
CA MET A 6 -8.27 -6.40 6.36
C MET A 6 -9.76 -6.75 6.45
N ALA A 7 -10.63 -5.76 6.49
CA ALA A 7 -12.08 -5.92 6.59
C ALA A 7 -12.80 -4.79 5.86
N ALA A 8 -14.11 -4.95 5.70
CA ALA A 8 -14.94 -3.92 5.09
C ALA A 8 -14.81 -2.60 5.86
N VAL A 9 -14.76 -1.48 5.13
CA VAL A 9 -14.60 -0.16 5.73
C VAL A 9 -15.74 0.10 6.73
N ARG A 10 -15.39 0.64 7.89
CA ARG A 10 -16.33 1.12 8.91
C ARG A 10 -16.16 2.60 9.13
N ALA A 11 -17.19 3.26 9.68
CA ALA A 11 -17.15 4.68 9.95
C ALA A 11 -15.93 5.07 10.79
N GLY A 12 -15.33 6.21 10.45
CA GLY A 12 -14.10 6.68 11.06
C GLY A 12 -13.71 8.07 10.56
N THR A 13 -12.57 8.52 11.04
CA THR A 13 -11.98 9.81 10.65
C THR A 13 -10.48 9.65 10.49
N THR A 14 -9.92 10.28 9.48
CA THR A 14 -8.47 10.43 9.34
C THR A 14 -7.97 11.55 10.26
N SER A 15 -6.67 11.60 10.54
CA SER A 15 -6.07 12.74 11.26
C SER A 15 -5.75 13.91 10.32
N ASP A 16 -5.52 15.08 10.89
CA ASP A 16 -5.17 16.30 10.15
C ASP A 16 -3.86 16.16 9.35
N ASP A 17 -2.96 15.28 9.80
CA ASP A 17 -1.68 14.96 9.16
C ASP A 17 -1.73 13.71 8.26
N PHE A 18 -2.93 13.17 7.97
CA PHE A 18 -3.08 12.05 7.06
C PHE A 18 -2.51 12.39 5.68
N ALA A 19 -1.57 11.57 5.22
CA ALA A 19 -0.86 11.77 3.96
C ALA A 19 -0.55 10.43 3.28
N ILE A 20 -0.44 10.45 1.96
CA ILE A 20 0.02 9.31 1.16
C ILE A 20 1.18 9.77 0.29
N ASN A 21 2.28 9.01 0.32
CA ASN A 21 3.50 9.28 -0.46
C ASN A 21 3.99 10.73 -0.29
N GLY A 22 3.92 11.27 0.94
CA GLY A 22 4.36 12.62 1.29
C GLY A 22 3.39 13.75 0.89
N VAL A 23 2.23 13.44 0.32
CA VAL A 23 1.19 14.45 0.01
C VAL A 23 0.11 14.41 1.08
N THR A 24 -0.07 15.51 1.79
CA THR A 24 -1.13 15.66 2.80
C THR A 24 -2.51 15.68 2.15
N ILE A 25 -3.40 14.83 2.65
CA ILE A 25 -4.82 14.76 2.30
C ILE A 25 -5.65 15.41 3.40
N GLY A 26 -5.24 15.21 4.66
CA GLY A 26 -5.87 15.82 5.83
C GLY A 26 -7.05 15.04 6.39
N LYS A 27 -7.80 15.67 7.28
CA LYS A 27 -8.92 15.07 7.99
C LYS A 27 -10.13 14.84 7.07
N VAL A 28 -10.67 13.63 7.11
CA VAL A 28 -11.80 13.16 6.31
C VAL A 28 -12.66 12.26 7.20
N ASP A 29 -13.93 12.63 7.35
CA ASP A 29 -14.93 11.79 8.02
C ASP A 29 -15.61 10.88 6.97
N TYR A 30 -15.55 9.57 7.20
CA TYR A 30 -16.11 8.56 6.31
C TYR A 30 -17.05 7.61 7.06
N THR A 31 -18.04 7.07 6.36
CA THR A 31 -19.07 6.21 6.93
C THR A 31 -18.80 4.73 6.68
N ASP A 32 -19.63 3.85 7.24
CA ASP A 32 -19.58 2.42 6.92
C ASP A 32 -19.60 2.21 5.39
N GLY A 33 -18.72 1.31 4.92
CA GLY A 33 -18.50 1.03 3.50
C GLY A 33 -17.95 2.20 2.68
N ASP A 34 -17.48 3.28 3.31
CA ASP A 34 -17.25 4.58 2.65
C ASP A 34 -18.50 5.02 1.87
N GLY A 35 -19.70 4.81 2.43
CA GLY A 35 -20.97 5.08 1.76
C GLY A 35 -21.20 6.55 1.37
N ASN A 36 -20.49 7.50 2.00
CA ASN A 36 -20.45 8.90 1.58
C ASN A 36 -19.37 9.18 0.52
N GLY A 37 -18.56 8.19 0.15
CA GLY A 37 -17.47 8.26 -0.82
C GLY A 37 -16.31 9.17 -0.40
N ALA A 38 -16.27 9.61 0.85
CA ALA A 38 -15.38 10.69 1.28
C ALA A 38 -13.92 10.23 1.32
N LEU A 39 -13.65 9.02 1.83
CA LEU A 39 -12.29 8.51 1.94
C LEU A 39 -11.68 8.25 0.56
N VAL A 40 -12.39 7.53 -0.31
CA VAL A 40 -11.94 7.25 -1.67
C VAL A 40 -11.78 8.53 -2.48
N SER A 41 -12.74 9.46 -2.41
CA SER A 41 -12.66 10.74 -3.12
C SER A 41 -11.48 11.58 -2.67
N ALA A 42 -11.25 11.69 -1.36
CA ALA A 42 -10.14 12.47 -0.81
C ALA A 42 -8.77 11.93 -1.26
N ILE A 43 -8.57 10.61 -1.21
CA ILE A 43 -7.31 10.00 -1.70
C ILE A 43 -7.16 10.23 -3.22
N ASN A 44 -8.23 10.01 -3.98
CA ASN A 44 -8.20 10.13 -5.43
C ASN A 44 -8.04 11.58 -5.93
N SER A 45 -8.38 12.59 -5.11
CA SER A 45 -8.20 14.00 -5.45
C SER A 45 -6.74 14.40 -5.69
N VAL A 46 -5.80 13.61 -5.13
CA VAL A 46 -4.35 13.83 -5.25
C VAL A 46 -3.62 12.69 -5.97
N LYS A 47 -4.34 11.79 -6.65
CA LYS A 47 -3.77 10.55 -7.22
C LYS A 47 -2.70 10.78 -8.28
N ASP A 48 -2.79 11.87 -9.04
CA ASP A 48 -1.80 12.18 -10.07
C ASP A 48 -0.46 12.65 -9.45
N THR A 49 -0.51 13.14 -8.20
CA THR A 49 0.68 13.50 -7.42
C THR A 49 1.18 12.29 -6.60
N THR A 50 0.30 11.62 -5.86
CA THR A 50 0.67 10.49 -4.99
C THR A 50 0.97 9.20 -5.74
N GLY A 51 0.47 9.06 -6.97
CA GLY A 51 0.53 7.85 -7.78
C GLY A 51 -0.28 6.68 -7.22
N VAL A 52 -1.18 6.95 -6.27
CA VAL A 52 -2.01 5.95 -5.59
C VAL A 52 -3.47 6.23 -5.88
N GLU A 53 -4.17 5.20 -6.34
CA GLU A 53 -5.62 5.22 -6.59
C GLU A 53 -6.33 4.38 -5.52
N ALA A 54 -7.38 4.94 -4.94
CA ALA A 54 -8.21 4.28 -3.94
C ALA A 54 -9.51 3.76 -4.57
N SER A 55 -9.98 2.62 -4.04
CA SER A 55 -11.27 2.03 -4.37
C SER A 55 -11.80 1.23 -3.18
N ILE A 56 -13.11 0.93 -3.18
CA ILE A 56 -13.70 -0.10 -2.33
C ILE A 56 -13.85 -1.36 -3.18
N ASP A 57 -13.28 -2.47 -2.73
CA ASP A 57 -13.35 -3.74 -3.46
C ASP A 57 -14.69 -4.46 -3.27
N ALA A 58 -14.85 -5.62 -3.93
CA ALA A 58 -16.07 -6.43 -3.86
C ALA A 58 -16.41 -6.95 -2.45
N ASN A 59 -15.44 -6.97 -1.53
CA ASN A 59 -15.62 -7.36 -0.13
C ASN A 59 -15.85 -6.15 0.79
N GLY A 60 -15.97 -4.94 0.23
CA GLY A 60 -16.12 -3.69 0.98
C GLY A 60 -14.81 -3.16 1.57
N GLN A 61 -13.67 -3.75 1.24
CA GLN A 61 -12.37 -3.38 1.79
C GLN A 61 -11.78 -2.19 1.02
N LEU A 62 -11.08 -1.30 1.73
CA LEU A 62 -10.29 -0.26 1.07
C LEU A 62 -9.13 -0.90 0.31
N LEU A 63 -9.03 -0.63 -0.98
CA LEU A 63 -7.92 -1.04 -1.83
C LEU A 63 -7.18 0.20 -2.33
N LEU A 64 -5.88 0.27 -2.04
CA LEU A 64 -4.95 1.27 -2.54
C LEU A 64 -4.03 0.63 -3.57
N THR A 65 -4.06 1.13 -4.81
CA THR A 65 -3.28 0.62 -5.93
C THR A 65 -2.32 1.68 -6.42
N SER A 66 -1.02 1.35 -6.47
CA SER A 66 -0.03 2.20 -7.11
C SER A 66 -0.02 1.98 -8.62
N ARG A 67 -0.20 3.05 -9.41
CA ARG A 67 -0.25 2.99 -10.88
C ARG A 67 1.08 2.66 -11.55
N GLU A 68 2.18 3.14 -10.98
CA GLU A 68 3.51 3.08 -11.63
C GLU A 68 4.45 2.06 -10.97
N GLY A 69 3.91 1.15 -10.15
CA GLY A 69 4.73 0.21 -9.39
C GLY A 69 5.55 0.84 -8.27
N ARG A 70 5.25 2.09 -7.89
CA ARG A 70 5.88 2.77 -6.75
C ARG A 70 5.39 2.18 -5.43
N GLY A 71 6.11 2.48 -4.36
CA GLY A 71 5.64 2.20 -3.02
C GLY A 71 4.39 3.00 -2.66
N ILE A 72 3.68 2.48 -1.68
CA ILE A 72 2.58 3.12 -0.97
C ILE A 72 3.06 3.32 0.45
N LYS A 73 3.24 4.58 0.83
CA LYS A 73 3.51 5.00 2.20
C LYS A 73 2.35 5.84 2.70
N ILE A 74 1.78 5.44 3.83
CA ILE A 74 0.67 6.11 4.51
C ILE A 74 1.22 6.72 5.80
N ASP A 75 1.23 8.04 5.85
CA ASP A 75 1.60 8.82 7.03
C ASP A 75 0.34 9.34 7.74
N GLY A 76 0.49 9.70 9.02
CA GLY A 76 -0.65 10.05 9.88
C GLY A 76 -1.57 8.85 10.17
N ASN A 77 -2.77 9.14 10.66
CA ASN A 77 -3.80 8.16 10.98
C ASN A 77 -4.87 8.15 9.88
N ILE A 78 -5.01 7.02 9.17
CA ILE A 78 -6.07 6.80 8.18
C ILE A 78 -7.42 6.44 8.83
N GLY A 79 -7.46 6.29 10.16
CA GLY A 79 -8.62 5.89 10.92
C GLY A 79 -8.77 4.37 11.03
N GLY A 80 -9.13 3.88 12.22
CA GLY A 80 -9.25 2.44 12.48
C GLY A 80 -10.29 1.74 11.62
N GLY A 81 -11.32 2.47 11.17
CA GLY A 81 -12.36 1.96 10.28
C GLY A 81 -11.87 1.57 8.88
N ALA A 82 -10.68 2.00 8.46
CA ALA A 82 -10.10 1.60 7.18
C ALA A 82 -9.42 0.21 7.23
N PHE A 83 -9.22 -0.36 8.42
CA PHE A 83 -8.57 -1.66 8.63
C PHE A 83 -7.19 -1.81 7.97
N ILE A 84 -6.40 -0.74 7.98
CA ILE A 84 -5.00 -0.73 7.56
C ILE A 84 -4.12 -0.75 8.81
N ASN A 85 -3.47 -1.88 9.08
CA ASN A 85 -2.56 -2.00 10.23
C ASN A 85 -1.24 -1.26 10.00
N ALA A 86 -0.50 -1.01 11.08
CA ALA A 86 0.79 -0.33 11.02
C ALA A 86 1.79 -0.97 10.04
N SER A 87 1.85 -2.31 9.97
CA SER A 87 2.72 -3.04 9.04
C SER A 87 2.32 -2.93 7.56
N MET A 88 1.12 -2.42 7.27
CA MET A 88 0.57 -2.26 5.93
C MET A 88 0.73 -0.81 5.42
N LYS A 89 1.08 0.13 6.30
CA LYS A 89 1.25 1.54 5.95
C LYS A 89 2.45 1.80 5.07
N GLU A 90 3.45 0.92 5.06
CA GLU A 90 4.59 0.98 4.15
C GLU A 90 4.67 -0.30 3.32
N ASN A 91 4.41 -0.17 2.02
CA ASN A 91 4.43 -1.29 1.10
C ASN A 91 5.09 -0.88 -0.22
N TYR A 92 6.21 -1.50 -0.55
CA TYR A 92 6.98 -1.22 -1.77
C TYR A 92 6.84 -2.32 -2.83
N GLY A 93 5.90 -3.26 -2.63
CA GLY A 93 5.72 -4.42 -3.50
C GLY A 93 6.82 -5.46 -3.35
N ARG A 94 7.07 -6.20 -4.42
CA ARG A 94 8.09 -7.24 -4.49
C ARG A 94 8.91 -7.07 -5.76
N LEU A 95 10.20 -7.36 -5.66
CA LEU A 95 11.09 -7.46 -6.81
C LEU A 95 11.16 -8.94 -7.24
N SER A 96 11.00 -9.17 -8.55
CA SER A 96 11.13 -10.48 -9.19
C SER A 96 12.30 -10.44 -10.15
N LEU A 97 13.15 -11.46 -10.10
CA LEU A 97 14.34 -11.57 -10.92
C LEU A 97 14.28 -12.89 -11.69
N VAL A 98 14.63 -12.85 -12.98
CA VAL A 98 14.66 -14.02 -13.86
C VAL A 98 16.03 -14.07 -14.53
N LYS A 99 16.67 -15.23 -14.49
CA LYS A 99 17.89 -15.51 -15.24
C LYS A 99 17.60 -16.56 -16.31
N ASN A 100 18.20 -16.41 -17.49
CA ASN A 100 17.92 -17.22 -18.66
C ASN A 100 18.94 -18.36 -18.91
N ASP A 101 19.82 -18.65 -17.96
CA ASP A 101 20.85 -19.70 -18.09
C ASP A 101 20.73 -20.82 -17.04
N GLY A 102 19.64 -20.85 -16.27
CA GLY A 102 19.36 -21.87 -15.24
C GLY A 102 20.25 -21.81 -14.00
N LYS A 103 21.18 -20.85 -13.91
CA LYS A 103 22.05 -20.68 -12.74
C LYS A 103 21.40 -19.81 -11.67
N ASP A 104 21.85 -19.97 -10.44
CA ASP A 104 21.44 -19.13 -9.32
C ASP A 104 21.69 -17.65 -9.60
N ILE A 105 20.72 -16.80 -9.25
CA ILE A 105 20.91 -15.35 -9.18
C ILE A 105 21.58 -15.05 -7.83
N LEU A 106 22.89 -14.85 -7.85
CA LEU A 106 23.61 -14.40 -6.66
C LEU A 106 23.26 -12.93 -6.38
N ILE A 107 22.45 -12.70 -5.35
CA ILE A 107 22.09 -11.36 -4.88
C ILE A 107 22.97 -11.04 -3.68
N SER A 108 23.78 -9.99 -3.79
CA SER A 108 24.63 -9.50 -2.72
C SER A 108 24.66 -7.97 -2.74
N GLY A 109 24.81 -7.35 -1.58
CA GLY A 109 24.80 -5.90 -1.45
C GLY A 109 24.52 -5.46 -0.02
N SER A 110 24.50 -4.15 0.20
CA SER A 110 24.03 -3.53 1.44
C SER A 110 22.51 -3.34 1.40
N ASN A 111 21.86 -3.35 2.57
CA ASN A 111 20.43 -3.04 2.74
C ASN A 111 19.47 -3.84 1.83
N LEU A 112 19.80 -5.10 1.50
CA LEU A 112 18.93 -5.97 0.68
C LEU A 112 17.53 -6.18 1.29
N SER A 113 17.39 -6.00 2.60
CA SER A 113 16.09 -6.06 3.28
C SER A 113 15.09 -5.03 2.75
N SER A 114 15.53 -3.87 2.25
CA SER A 114 14.64 -2.86 1.63
C SER A 114 14.02 -3.35 0.33
N ALA A 115 14.67 -4.27 -0.38
CA ALA A 115 14.16 -4.91 -1.60
C ALA A 115 13.49 -6.26 -1.33
N GLY A 116 13.36 -6.67 -0.07
CA GLY A 116 12.80 -7.98 0.32
C GLY A 116 13.76 -9.17 0.17
N PHE A 117 15.07 -8.92 0.01
CA PHE A 117 16.11 -9.93 -0.19
C PHE A 117 17.12 -10.05 0.97
N GLY A 118 16.79 -9.50 2.14
CA GLY A 118 17.65 -9.60 3.32
C GLY A 118 17.59 -10.97 4.00
N ALA A 119 18.51 -11.20 4.94
CA ALA A 119 18.72 -12.51 5.57
C ALA A 119 17.51 -13.06 6.35
N THR A 120 16.57 -12.21 6.75
CA THR A 120 15.36 -12.60 7.50
C THR A 120 14.10 -12.67 6.65
N GLN A 121 14.19 -12.38 5.35
CA GLN A 121 13.05 -12.46 4.44
C GLN A 121 12.91 -13.83 3.80
N PHE A 122 11.68 -14.32 3.75
CA PHE A 122 11.34 -15.51 2.98
C PHE A 122 11.20 -15.16 1.49
N ILE A 123 11.99 -15.84 0.66
CA ILE A 123 12.07 -15.65 -0.79
C ILE A 123 11.74 -16.99 -1.46
N SER A 124 11.02 -16.94 -2.58
CA SER A 124 10.81 -18.11 -3.44
C SER A 124 11.81 -18.07 -4.60
N GLN A 125 12.48 -19.19 -4.86
CA GLN A 125 13.41 -19.37 -5.97
C GLN A 125 13.15 -20.73 -6.64
N ALA A 126 13.21 -20.76 -7.97
CA ALA A 126 13.11 -21.99 -8.76
C ALA A 126 13.89 -21.83 -10.07
N SER A 127 14.46 -22.92 -10.57
CA SER A 127 14.90 -23.05 -11.95
C SER A 127 13.88 -23.92 -12.67
N VAL A 128 13.40 -23.45 -13.83
CA VAL A 128 12.44 -24.16 -14.70
C VAL A 128 13.08 -24.40 -16.05
#